data_AF-A0A538PBK9-F1
#
_entry.id   AF-A0A538PBK9-F1
#
_cell.length_a   1.000
_cell.length_b   1.000
_cell.length_c   1.000
_cell.angle_alpha   90.00
_cell.angle_beta   90.00
_cell.angle_gamma   90.00
#
_symmetry.space_group_name_H-M   'P 1'
#
loop_
_entity.id
_entity.type
_entity.pdbx_description
1 polymer ?
#
loop_
_entity_poly.entity_id
_entity_poly.type
_entity_poly.pdbx_seq_one_letter_code
_entity_poly.pdbx_strand_id
1 'polypeptide(L)'
;MKKSLCCLLALALPVVRANAAAGEPTVIDKSGFHLFNPTPTESLRQLSIDGPGNTESPYTVDAGHSQLELSLVSYTHDRESSADAARRFDAWSIGHIALKAGLLNQLDAQLVLETYNLIDERANGSRVTHQGFGDTILRFKYNLWGNDTGPTAFAVMPYVKFPTGGIGLGNNSVEGGLILPFETALAADFYLGFTTR
;
A
#
# COMPACT_ATOMS: atom_id res chain seq x y z
N MET A 1 -17.86 30.67 -16.76
CA MET A 1 -17.01 31.00 -15.58
C MET A 1 -17.72 30.54 -14.31
N LYS A 2 -17.32 29.40 -13.73
CA LYS A 2 -17.65 29.04 -12.34
C LYS A 2 -16.37 28.51 -11.70
N LYS A 3 -15.74 29.38 -10.92
CA LYS A 3 -14.59 29.06 -10.08
C LYS A 3 -15.11 28.21 -8.92
N SER A 4 -14.57 27.02 -8.71
CA SER A 4 -14.78 26.28 -7.47
C SER A 4 -13.43 26.16 -6.78
N LEU A 5 -13.40 26.76 -5.60
CA LEU A 5 -12.25 27.08 -4.78
C LEU A 5 -11.87 25.83 -3.97
N CYS A 6 -10.70 25.26 -4.24
CA CYS A 6 -10.17 24.12 -3.50
C CYS A 6 -9.47 24.66 -2.23
N CYS A 7 -10.15 24.62 -1.08
CA CYS A 7 -9.52 24.87 0.21
C CYS A 7 -8.84 23.59 0.69
N LEU A 8 -7.51 23.50 0.53
CA LEU A 8 -6.68 22.54 1.25
C LEU A 8 -6.54 23.03 2.70
N LEU A 9 -7.19 22.34 3.64
CA LEU A 9 -6.94 22.53 5.06
C LEU A 9 -5.70 21.69 5.43
N ALA A 10 -4.53 22.31 5.43
CA ALA A 10 -3.30 21.68 5.89
C ALA A 10 -3.25 21.70 7.43
N LEU A 11 -3.51 20.56 8.07
CA LEU A 11 -3.21 20.39 9.49
C LEU A 11 -1.70 20.13 9.63
N ALA A 12 -0.93 21.15 10.01
CA ALA A 12 0.48 21.01 10.35
C ALA A 12 0.62 20.50 11.79
N LEU A 13 0.90 19.21 11.97
CA LEU A 13 1.35 18.65 13.24
C LEU A 13 2.88 18.77 13.31
N PRO A 14 3.46 19.34 14.38
CA PRO A 14 4.91 19.39 14.55
C PRO A 14 5.42 17.98 14.85
N VAL A 15 6.14 17.38 13.91
CA VAL A 15 6.91 16.16 14.16
C VAL A 15 8.20 16.58 14.85
N VAL A 16 8.29 16.36 16.16
CA VAL A 16 9.56 16.38 16.88
C VAL A 16 10.35 15.15 16.42
N ARG A 17 11.37 15.35 15.58
CA ARG A 17 12.34 14.29 15.26
C ARG A 17 13.35 14.20 16.39
N ALA A 18 13.28 13.14 17.18
CA ALA A 18 14.42 12.70 17.97
C ALA A 18 15.44 12.10 16.99
N ASN A 19 16.60 12.74 16.83
CA ASN A 19 17.75 12.12 16.18
C ASN A 19 18.28 11.03 17.12
N ALA A 20 17.76 9.82 17.02
CA ALA A 20 18.48 8.65 17.47
C ALA A 20 19.63 8.44 16.46
N ALA A 21 20.87 8.56 16.92
CA ALA A 21 22.00 8.05 16.18
C ALA A 21 21.81 6.53 16.07
N ALA A 22 21.30 6.07 14.93
CA ALA A 22 21.27 4.65 14.62
C ALA A 22 22.74 4.21 14.53
N GLY A 23 23.18 3.39 15.48
CA GLY A 23 24.43 2.65 15.32
C GLY A 23 24.37 1.85 14.03
N GLU A 24 25.52 1.61 13.38
CA GLU A 24 25.56 0.75 12.20
C GLU A 24 24.85 -0.57 12.53
N PRO A 25 23.85 -0.99 11.74
CA PRO A 25 23.15 -2.23 12.01
C PRO A 25 24.18 -3.35 11.98
N THR A 26 24.37 -4.04 13.11
CA THR A 26 25.21 -5.23 13.15
C THR A 26 24.59 -6.22 12.16
N VAL A 27 25.33 -6.55 11.10
CA VAL A 27 24.89 -7.52 10.09
C VAL A 27 24.89 -8.89 10.75
N ILE A 28 23.79 -9.21 11.42
CA ILE A 28 23.55 -10.53 11.98
C ILE A 28 22.90 -11.41 10.91
N ASP A 29 23.19 -12.71 10.96
CA ASP A 29 22.47 -13.67 10.14
C ASP A 29 21.04 -13.82 10.67
N LYS A 30 20.07 -13.33 9.89
CA LYS A 30 18.64 -13.39 10.23
C LYS A 30 17.94 -14.65 9.71
N SER A 31 18.64 -15.58 9.07
CA SER A 31 18.04 -16.78 8.45
C SER A 31 17.35 -17.71 9.45
N GLY A 32 17.74 -17.67 10.73
CA GLY A 32 17.14 -18.47 11.81
C GLY A 32 15.84 -17.89 12.39
N PHE A 33 15.49 -16.64 12.07
CA PHE A 33 14.28 -16.01 12.59
C PHE A 33 13.07 -16.32 11.72
N HIS A 34 11.95 -16.55 12.37
CA HIS A 34 10.66 -16.88 11.75
C HIS A 34 9.51 -16.44 12.67
N LEU A 35 8.26 -16.64 12.25
CA LEU A 35 7.07 -16.19 12.97
C LEU A 35 7.05 -16.52 14.48
N PHE A 36 7.62 -17.67 14.88
CA PHE A 36 7.66 -18.14 16.27
C PHE A 36 9.04 -18.00 16.95
N ASN A 37 10.05 -17.52 16.22
CA ASN A 37 11.36 -17.15 16.73
C ASN A 37 11.68 -15.75 16.20
N PRO A 38 11.15 -14.70 16.85
CA PRO A 38 11.16 -13.35 16.30
C PRO A 38 12.57 -12.79 16.19
N THR A 39 12.77 -11.88 15.22
CA THR A 39 14.01 -11.10 15.11
C THR A 39 14.17 -10.22 16.35
N PRO A 40 15.34 -10.18 17.02
CA PRO A 40 15.56 -9.33 18.18
C PRO A 40 15.34 -7.84 17.86
N THR A 41 14.80 -7.09 18.82
CA THR A 41 14.44 -5.67 18.66
C THR A 41 15.61 -4.81 18.18
N GLU A 42 16.81 -5.08 18.69
CA GLU A 42 18.06 -4.41 18.34
C GLU A 42 18.51 -4.64 16.89
N SER A 43 17.94 -5.66 16.23
CA SER A 43 18.27 -6.05 14.87
C SER A 43 17.13 -5.80 13.88
N LEU A 44 16.08 -5.10 14.30
CA LEU A 44 14.98 -4.74 13.41
C LEU A 44 15.46 -3.81 12.30
N ARG A 45 14.98 -4.06 11.07
CA ARG A 45 15.21 -3.14 9.96
C ARG A 45 14.36 -1.88 10.12
N GLN A 46 14.72 -0.84 9.37
CA GLN A 46 13.91 0.37 9.34
C GLN A 46 12.52 0.07 8.78
N LEU A 47 11.50 0.63 9.42
CA LEU A 47 10.12 0.51 8.97
C LEU A 47 9.98 1.08 7.56
N SER A 48 9.50 0.25 6.63
CA SER A 48 9.11 0.67 5.28
C SER A 48 7.60 0.54 5.15
N ILE A 49 6.97 1.56 4.57
CA ILE A 49 5.53 1.54 4.31
C ILE A 49 5.30 1.39 2.81
N ASP A 50 4.25 0.65 2.44
CA ASP A 50 3.78 0.68 1.05
C ASP A 50 3.07 2.02 0.82
N GLY A 51 3.12 2.53 -0.42
CA GLY A 51 2.44 3.77 -0.77
C GLY A 51 0.92 3.62 -0.70
N PRO A 52 0.14 4.71 -0.77
CA PRO A 52 -1.33 4.68 -0.74
C PRO A 52 -1.90 4.08 -2.03
N GLY A 53 -1.73 2.76 -2.22
CA GLY A 53 -2.19 1.96 -3.36
C GLY A 53 -1.43 2.17 -4.68
N ASN A 54 -0.43 3.05 -4.72
CA ASN A 54 0.26 3.44 -5.96
C ASN A 54 1.65 2.88 -6.16
N THR A 55 2.33 2.50 -5.08
CA THR A 55 3.71 2.00 -5.11
C THR A 55 3.86 0.99 -3.99
N GLU A 56 4.55 -0.11 -4.26
CA GLU A 56 4.82 -1.14 -3.26
C GLU A 56 6.33 -1.15 -3.02
N SER A 57 6.74 -1.25 -1.77
CA SER A 57 8.15 -1.34 -1.40
C SER A 57 8.64 -2.79 -1.50
N PRO A 58 9.90 -3.02 -1.85
CA PRO A 58 10.46 -4.37 -1.90
C PRO A 58 10.80 -4.95 -0.51
N TYR A 59 10.67 -4.18 0.56
CA TYR A 59 11.10 -4.57 1.90
C TYR A 59 9.99 -5.34 2.64
N THR A 60 10.38 -6.38 3.37
CA THR A 60 9.44 -7.18 4.17
C THR A 60 9.46 -6.81 5.65
N VAL A 61 8.37 -7.11 6.35
CA VAL A 61 8.34 -7.02 7.82
C VAL A 61 9.31 -8.07 8.42
N ASP A 62 10.06 -7.71 9.47
CA ASP A 62 10.94 -8.65 10.17
C ASP A 62 10.15 -9.84 10.74
N ALA A 63 10.79 -11.00 10.77
CA ALA A 63 10.18 -12.23 11.26
C ALA A 63 9.61 -12.06 12.67
N GLY A 64 8.37 -12.52 12.88
CA GLY A 64 7.66 -12.44 14.15
C GLY A 64 7.11 -11.05 14.51
N HIS A 65 7.26 -10.06 13.62
CA HIS A 65 6.73 -8.71 13.82
C HIS A 65 5.53 -8.46 12.91
N SER A 66 4.78 -7.38 13.20
CA SER A 66 3.61 -7.01 12.43
C SER A 66 3.53 -5.50 12.24
N GLN A 67 2.90 -5.11 11.14
CA GLN A 67 2.70 -3.73 10.76
C GLN A 67 1.25 -3.52 10.35
N LEU A 68 0.69 -2.38 10.75
CA LEU A 68 -0.64 -1.94 10.37
C LEU A 68 -0.50 -0.63 9.62
N GLU A 69 -1.00 -0.61 8.39
CA GLU A 69 -1.10 0.60 7.58
C GLU A 69 -2.56 0.99 7.43
N LEU A 70 -2.86 2.27 7.62
CA LEU A 70 -4.21 2.82 7.57
C LEU A 70 -4.22 4.03 6.65
N SER A 71 -5.04 3.96 5.60
CA SER A 71 -5.42 5.14 4.82
C SER A 71 -6.76 5.66 5.32
N LEU A 72 -6.72 6.80 6.02
CA LEU A 72 -7.92 7.37 6.65
C LEU A 72 -8.97 7.76 5.60
N VAL A 73 -8.56 8.50 4.57
CA VAL A 73 -9.41 8.92 3.44
C VAL A 73 -8.59 8.92 2.16
N SER A 74 -9.15 8.36 1.09
CA SER A 74 -8.68 8.50 -0.29
C SER A 74 -9.83 9.01 -1.16
N TYR A 75 -9.51 9.88 -2.11
CA TYR A 75 -10.46 10.42 -3.08
C TYR A 75 -9.91 10.26 -4.49
N THR A 76 -10.72 9.69 -5.37
CA THR A 76 -10.43 9.55 -6.80
C THR A 76 -11.48 10.31 -7.59
N HIS A 77 -11.03 11.10 -8.57
CA HIS A 77 -11.88 11.81 -9.51
C HIS A 77 -11.43 11.51 -10.92
N ASP A 78 -12.36 11.07 -11.75
CA ASP A 78 -12.14 10.89 -13.18
C ASP A 78 -13.29 11.53 -13.97
N ARG A 79 -12.95 12.10 -15.12
CA ARG A 79 -13.89 12.74 -16.04
C ARG A 79 -13.48 12.47 -17.48
N GLU A 80 -14.38 11.82 -18.19
CA GLU A 80 -14.27 11.59 -19.63
C GLU A 80 -15.36 12.37 -20.36
N SER A 81 -15.01 13.03 -21.45
CA SER A 81 -15.99 13.71 -22.30
C SER A 81 -15.61 13.51 -23.76
N SER A 82 -16.54 12.94 -24.52
CA SER A 82 -16.51 12.87 -25.99
C SER A 82 -17.66 13.70 -26.57
N ALA A 83 -17.72 13.80 -27.90
CA ALA A 83 -18.79 14.53 -28.58
C ALA A 83 -20.19 13.99 -28.25
N ASP A 84 -20.29 12.68 -27.98
CA ASP A 84 -21.56 11.97 -27.82
C ASP A 84 -21.83 11.51 -26.37
N ALA A 85 -20.84 11.59 -25.47
CA ALA A 85 -20.99 11.13 -24.10
C ALA A 85 -20.18 11.95 -23.10
N ALA A 86 -20.73 12.11 -21.90
CA ALA A 86 -20.02 12.68 -20.76
C ALA A 86 -20.12 11.72 -19.57
N ARG A 87 -18.97 11.32 -19.04
CA ARG A 87 -18.83 10.45 -17.88
C ARG A 87 -18.05 11.16 -16.77
N ARG A 88 -18.47 10.92 -15.54
CA ARG A 88 -17.80 11.40 -14.34
C ARG A 88 -17.84 10.30 -13.29
N PHE A 89 -16.70 10.05 -12.67
CA PHE A 89 -16.52 9.06 -11.62
C PHE A 89 -15.91 9.76 -10.40
N ASP A 90 -16.57 9.65 -9.25
CA ASP A 90 -16.03 10.09 -7.96
C ASP A 90 -16.02 8.88 -7.03
N ALA A 91 -14.89 8.58 -6.40
CA ALA A 91 -14.79 7.51 -5.41
C ALA A 91 -14.12 8.01 -4.13
N TRP A 92 -14.71 7.64 -2.99
CA TRP A 92 -14.15 7.84 -1.67
C TRP A 92 -13.88 6.48 -1.03
N SER A 93 -12.69 6.29 -0.49
CA SER A 93 -12.34 5.14 0.35
C SER A 93 -11.99 5.65 1.74
N ILE A 94 -12.63 5.11 2.76
CA ILE A 94 -12.47 5.52 4.16
C ILE A 94 -12.02 4.31 4.98
N GLY A 95 -10.90 4.46 5.69
CA GLY A 95 -10.43 3.46 6.66
C GLY A 95 -9.79 2.22 6.04
N HIS A 96 -9.22 2.32 4.84
CA HIS A 96 -8.55 1.20 4.18
C HIS A 96 -7.37 0.73 5.03
N ILE A 97 -7.36 -0.55 5.40
CA ILE A 97 -6.36 -1.18 6.28
C ILE A 97 -5.53 -2.19 5.49
N ALA A 98 -4.21 -2.19 5.71
CA ALA A 98 -3.33 -3.30 5.36
C ALA A 98 -2.63 -3.82 6.61
N LEU A 99 -2.87 -5.08 6.95
CA LEU A 99 -2.20 -5.81 8.03
C LEU A 99 -1.08 -6.64 7.43
N LYS A 100 0.14 -6.51 7.96
CA LYS A 100 1.32 -7.24 7.49
C LYS A 100 1.95 -8.01 8.64
N ALA A 101 2.39 -9.23 8.37
CA ALA A 101 3.05 -10.09 9.34
C ALA A 101 4.32 -10.72 8.73
N GLY A 102 5.47 -10.51 9.37
CA GLY A 102 6.73 -11.11 8.96
C GLY A 102 6.76 -12.61 9.31
N LEU A 103 6.75 -13.45 8.28
CA LEU A 103 6.77 -14.91 8.44
C LEU A 103 8.20 -15.44 8.56
N LEU A 104 9.10 -14.92 7.72
CA LEU A 104 10.54 -15.18 7.70
C LEU A 104 11.28 -13.84 7.55
N ASN A 105 12.62 -13.86 7.56
CA ASN A 105 13.39 -12.63 7.35
C ASN A 105 13.03 -11.91 6.04
N GLN A 106 12.81 -12.68 4.97
CA GLN A 106 12.56 -12.22 3.60
C GLN A 106 11.14 -12.50 3.09
N LEU A 107 10.21 -12.91 3.95
CA LEU A 107 8.83 -13.24 3.57
C LEU A 107 7.84 -12.63 4.56
N ASP A 108 6.90 -11.83 4.06
CA ASP A 108 5.71 -11.42 4.81
C ASP A 108 4.41 -11.84 4.13
N ALA A 109 3.35 -11.92 4.94
CA ALA A 109 1.97 -12.07 4.49
C ALA A 109 1.20 -10.80 4.80
N GLN A 110 0.30 -10.41 3.90
CA GLN A 110 -0.48 -9.19 4.02
C GLN A 110 -1.96 -9.43 3.75
N LEU A 111 -2.81 -8.89 4.61
CA LEU A 111 -4.26 -8.85 4.45
C LEU A 111 -4.70 -7.40 4.27
N VAL A 112 -5.31 -7.11 3.14
CA VAL A 112 -5.77 -5.78 2.76
C VAL A 112 -7.30 -5.77 2.77
N LEU A 113 -7.87 -4.79 3.47
CA LEU A 113 -9.29 -4.64 3.73
C LEU A 113 -9.76 -3.25 3.32
N GLU A 114 -10.61 -3.20 2.30
CA GLU A 114 -11.31 -1.99 1.91
C GLU A 114 -12.61 -1.85 2.72
N THR A 115 -12.57 -1.04 3.78
CA THR A 115 -13.66 -0.99 4.77
C THR A 115 -14.90 -0.26 4.30
N TYR A 116 -14.76 0.94 3.74
CA TYR A 116 -15.92 1.70 3.28
C TYR A 116 -15.58 2.50 2.03
N ASN A 117 -16.22 2.11 0.94
CA ASN A 117 -16.15 2.77 -0.34
C ASN A 117 -17.49 3.46 -0.64
N LEU A 118 -17.43 4.63 -1.26
CA LEU A 118 -18.57 5.35 -1.83
C LEU A 118 -18.20 5.76 -3.25
N ILE A 119 -18.87 5.18 -4.24
CA ILE A 119 -18.64 5.40 -5.66
C ILE A 119 -19.87 6.10 -6.25
N ASP A 120 -19.66 7.26 -6.84
CA ASP A 120 -20.65 8.04 -7.59
C ASP A 120 -20.28 8.03 -9.07
N GLU A 121 -21.02 7.29 -9.89
CA GLU A 121 -20.89 7.30 -11.35
C GLU A 121 -22.00 8.16 -11.97
N ARG A 122 -21.62 9.05 -12.89
CA ARG A 122 -22.56 9.83 -13.70
C ARG A 122 -22.24 9.63 -15.16
N ALA A 123 -23.24 9.21 -15.93
CA ALA A 123 -23.12 9.00 -17.37
C ALA A 123 -24.40 9.46 -18.06
N ASN A 124 -24.28 10.35 -19.05
CA ASN A 124 -25.37 10.77 -19.94
C ASN A 124 -26.68 11.17 -19.22
N GLY A 125 -26.56 11.87 -18.09
CA GLY A 125 -27.70 12.32 -17.28
C GLY A 125 -28.19 11.33 -16.22
N SER A 126 -27.73 10.07 -16.27
CA SER A 126 -27.94 9.09 -15.19
C SER A 126 -26.89 9.27 -14.08
N ARG A 127 -27.29 8.98 -12.84
CA ARG A 127 -26.41 8.88 -11.67
C ARG A 127 -26.67 7.57 -10.96
N VAL A 128 -25.61 6.83 -10.69
CA VAL A 128 -25.63 5.62 -9.86
C VAL A 128 -24.65 5.81 -8.72
N THR A 129 -25.05 5.40 -7.52
CA THR A 129 -24.22 5.46 -6.32
C THR A 129 -24.12 4.06 -5.72
N HIS A 130 -22.89 3.62 -5.45
CA HIS A 130 -22.59 2.37 -4.76
C HIS A 130 -21.87 2.68 -3.44
N GLN A 131 -22.19 1.95 -2.38
CA GLN A 131 -21.53 2.12 -1.09
C GLN A 131 -21.42 0.81 -0.32
N GLY A 132 -20.36 0.66 0.49
CA GLY A 132 -20.12 -0.52 1.30
C GLY A 132 -18.66 -0.96 1.34
N PHE A 133 -18.42 -2.17 1.81
CA PHE A 133 -17.09 -2.79 1.85
C PHE A 133 -16.60 -3.11 0.43
N GLY A 134 -15.30 -2.96 0.20
CA GLY A 134 -14.65 -3.46 -1.00
C GLY A 134 -14.18 -4.90 -0.85
N ASP A 135 -13.40 -5.34 -1.82
CA ASP A 135 -12.87 -6.70 -1.85
C ASP A 135 -11.75 -6.90 -0.83
N THR A 136 -11.58 -8.14 -0.37
CA THR A 136 -10.47 -8.53 0.51
C THR A 136 -9.32 -9.05 -0.35
N ILE A 137 -8.11 -8.60 -0.09
CA ILE A 137 -6.92 -9.06 -0.82
C ILE A 137 -5.94 -9.72 0.14
N LEU A 138 -5.53 -10.94 -0.20
CA LEU A 138 -4.42 -11.63 0.46
C LEU A 138 -3.18 -11.54 -0.44
N ARG A 139 -2.05 -11.14 0.14
CA ARG A 139 -0.77 -10.97 -0.58
C ARG A 139 0.35 -11.63 0.20
N PHE A 140 1.40 -12.04 -0.51
CA PHE A 140 2.66 -12.45 0.10
C PHE A 140 3.77 -11.66 -0.55
N LYS A 141 4.72 -11.11 0.22
CA LYS A 141 5.88 -10.40 -0.32
C LYS A 141 7.14 -11.19 0.01
N TYR A 142 7.86 -11.63 -1.03
CA TYR A 142 9.15 -12.29 -0.89
C TYR A 142 10.26 -11.37 -1.41
N ASN A 143 11.09 -10.86 -0.52
CA ASN A 143 12.27 -10.08 -0.90
C ASN A 143 13.34 -11.01 -1.50
N LEU A 144 13.76 -10.73 -2.74
CA LEU A 144 14.79 -11.48 -3.43
C LEU A 144 16.20 -10.99 -3.04
N TRP A 145 16.36 -9.68 -2.88
CA TRP A 145 17.58 -9.07 -2.34
C TRP A 145 17.31 -7.65 -1.81
N GLY A 146 18.28 -7.14 -1.06
CA GLY A 146 18.29 -5.74 -0.61
C GLY A 146 17.46 -5.47 0.65
N ASN A 147 16.95 -6.51 1.32
CA ASN A 147 16.03 -6.33 2.45
C ASN A 147 16.60 -5.55 3.64
N ASP A 148 17.90 -5.71 3.89
CA ASP A 148 18.58 -5.14 5.05
C ASP A 148 19.72 -4.18 4.66
N THR A 149 20.35 -4.39 3.49
CA THR A 149 21.50 -3.58 3.04
C THR A 149 21.58 -3.51 1.52
N GLY A 150 22.33 -2.53 1.02
CA GLY A 150 22.65 -2.36 -0.39
C GLY A 150 21.88 -1.21 -1.04
N PRO A 151 22.32 -0.77 -2.24
CA PRO A 151 21.73 0.37 -2.93
C PRO A 151 20.47 0.02 -3.70
N THR A 152 20.11 -1.27 -3.81
CA THR A 152 18.94 -1.73 -4.57
C THR A 152 18.23 -2.84 -3.84
N ALA A 153 16.91 -2.90 -3.98
CA ALA A 153 16.07 -3.97 -3.45
C ALA A 153 15.01 -4.40 -4.46
N PHE A 154 14.65 -5.68 -4.43
CA PHE A 154 13.64 -6.24 -5.32
C PHE A 154 12.87 -7.35 -4.62
N ALA A 155 11.57 -7.41 -4.89
CA ALA A 155 10.72 -8.46 -4.36
C ALA A 155 9.76 -8.99 -5.42
N VAL A 156 9.14 -10.12 -5.09
CA VAL A 156 8.02 -10.70 -5.82
C VAL A 156 6.85 -10.78 -4.87
N MET A 157 5.69 -10.30 -5.32
CA MET A 157 4.52 -10.18 -4.49
C MET A 157 3.26 -10.71 -5.19
N PRO A 158 3.00 -12.03 -5.14
CA PRO A 158 1.74 -12.59 -5.61
C PRO A 158 0.58 -12.16 -4.72
N TYR A 159 -0.59 -11.98 -5.34
CA TYR A 159 -1.81 -11.68 -4.61
C TYR A 159 -3.02 -12.45 -5.16
N VAL A 160 -4.02 -12.59 -4.29
CA VAL A 160 -5.36 -13.05 -4.64
C VAL A 160 -6.39 -12.08 -4.05
N LYS A 161 -7.27 -11.56 -4.89
CA LYS A 161 -8.44 -10.77 -4.53
C LYS A 161 -9.66 -11.69 -4.44
N PHE A 162 -10.40 -11.58 -3.34
CA PHE A 162 -11.63 -12.30 -3.12
C PHE A 162 -12.83 -11.36 -3.28
N PRO A 163 -13.91 -11.80 -3.96
CA PRO A 163 -15.09 -10.98 -4.20
C PRO A 163 -15.98 -10.87 -2.95
N THR A 164 -15.44 -10.29 -1.88
CA THR A 164 -16.13 -10.08 -0.61
C THR A 164 -16.84 -8.73 -0.54
N GLY A 165 -16.62 -7.85 -1.53
CA GLY A 165 -17.18 -6.51 -1.58
C GLY A 165 -18.69 -6.49 -1.80
N GLY A 166 -19.28 -5.32 -1.52
CA GLY A 166 -20.69 -5.04 -1.78
C GLY A 166 -21.01 -4.98 -3.29
N ILE A 167 -22.30 -5.12 -3.61
CA ILE A 167 -22.78 -5.10 -5.01
C ILE A 167 -22.40 -3.78 -5.69
N GLY A 168 -21.66 -3.88 -6.81
CA GLY A 168 -21.22 -2.74 -7.61
C GLY A 168 -19.97 -2.02 -7.10
N LEU A 169 -19.29 -2.58 -6.09
CA LEU A 169 -17.99 -2.08 -5.59
C LEU A 169 -16.80 -2.91 -6.07
N GLY A 170 -17.07 -4.12 -6.56
CA GLY A 170 -16.08 -5.02 -7.17
C GLY A 170 -16.62 -5.62 -8.46
N ASN A 171 -15.93 -6.62 -8.98
CA ASN A 171 -16.31 -7.32 -10.21
C ASN A 171 -16.87 -8.74 -9.98
N ASN A 172 -17.15 -9.08 -8.71
CA ASN A 172 -17.69 -10.38 -8.30
C ASN A 172 -16.88 -11.60 -8.78
N SER A 173 -15.58 -11.43 -9.00
CA SER A 173 -14.67 -12.49 -9.42
C SER A 173 -13.47 -12.60 -8.48
N VAL A 174 -12.96 -13.82 -8.36
CA VAL A 174 -11.60 -14.03 -7.83
C VAL A 174 -10.62 -13.56 -8.89
N GLU A 175 -9.61 -12.81 -8.47
CA GLU A 175 -8.51 -12.39 -9.32
C GLU A 175 -7.18 -12.71 -8.65
N GLY A 176 -6.18 -13.04 -9.45
CA GLY A 176 -4.82 -13.19 -8.99
C GLY A 176 -3.89 -12.41 -9.87
N GLY A 177 -2.75 -12.02 -9.31
CA GLY A 177 -1.73 -11.29 -10.06
C GLY A 177 -0.38 -11.37 -9.37
N LEU A 178 0.59 -10.71 -10.01
CA LEU A 178 1.96 -10.66 -9.56
C LEU A 178 2.47 -9.22 -9.60
N ILE A 179 2.94 -8.74 -8.44
CA ILE A 179 3.51 -7.41 -8.30
C ILE A 179 5.02 -7.54 -8.11
N LEU A 180 5.79 -6.75 -8.86
CA LEU A 180 7.25 -6.76 -8.85
C LEU A 180 7.78 -5.38 -8.42
N PRO A 181 7.91 -5.12 -7.12
CA PRO A 181 8.50 -3.88 -6.63
C PRO A 181 10.02 -3.91 -6.74
N PHE A 182 10.59 -2.83 -7.26
CA PHE A 182 12.02 -2.56 -7.33
C PHE A 182 12.29 -1.18 -6.74
N GLU A 183 13.37 -1.05 -5.97
CA GLU A 183 13.84 0.25 -5.47
C GLU A 183 15.34 0.38 -5.67
N THR A 184 15.80 1.60 -5.98
CA THR A 184 17.23 1.96 -6.01
C THR A 184 17.47 3.30 -5.33
N ALA A 185 18.53 3.36 -4.53
CA ALA A 185 19.08 4.60 -4.00
C ALA A 185 19.74 5.40 -5.13
N LEU A 186 19.62 6.72 -5.05
CA LEU A 186 20.24 7.72 -5.91
C LEU A 186 21.16 8.62 -5.05
N ALA A 187 21.87 9.54 -5.70
CA ALA A 187 22.67 10.53 -4.98
C ALA A 187 21.79 11.43 -4.10
N ALA A 188 22.37 11.99 -3.03
CA ALA A 188 21.73 12.99 -2.16
C ALA A 188 20.40 12.54 -1.52
N ASP A 189 20.37 11.32 -0.99
CA ASP A 189 19.23 10.72 -0.27
C ASP A 189 17.93 10.60 -1.08
N PHE A 190 18.03 10.67 -2.41
CA PHE A 190 16.94 10.35 -3.32
C PHE A 190 16.83 8.84 -3.52
N TYR A 191 15.62 8.36 -3.81
CA TYR A 191 15.34 6.98 -4.19
C TYR A 191 14.37 6.95 -5.38
N LEU A 192 14.46 5.89 -6.18
CA LEU A 192 13.56 5.60 -7.28
C LEU A 192 12.90 4.25 -7.05
N GLY A 193 11.56 4.23 -7.08
CA GLY A 193 10.75 3.03 -6.99
C GLY A 193 10.04 2.71 -8.31
N PHE A 194 9.98 1.43 -8.66
CA PHE A 194 9.19 0.89 -9.76
C PHE A 194 8.30 -0.24 -9.24
N THR A 195 7.06 -0.32 -9.71
CA THR A 195 6.10 -1.37 -9.33
C THR A 195 5.24 -1.73 -10.54
N THR A 196 5.06 -3.03 -10.79
CA THR A 196 4.13 -3.51 -11.83
C THR A 196 2.68 -3.44 -11.34
N ARG A 197 1.73 -3.27 -12.25
CA ARG A 197 0.29 -3.36 -11.99
C ARG A 197 -0.38 -4.34 -12.92
#